data_AF-A0A8C5KBV8-F1
#
_entry.id   AF-A0A8C5KBV8-F1
#
_cell.length_a   1.000
_cell.length_b   1.000
_cell.length_c   1.000
_cell.angle_alpha   90.00
_cell.angle_beta   90.00
_cell.angle_gamma   90.00
#
_symmetry.space_group_name_H-M   'P 1'
#
loop_
_entity.id
_entity.type
_entity.pdbx_description
1 polymer ?
#
loop_
_entity_poly.entity_id
_entity_poly.type
_entity_poly.pdbx_seq_one_letter_code
_entity_poly.pdbx_strand_id
1 'polypeptide(L)'
;MELGQRKKLSSTSSDGDCKEENKLKQGIFQDVSSPPKLDRYKIARQLTEKAIKEKKIFSIYGHYPVIRATLRRKGWVEKKFHFLPKILQNMENNKCAEKENQEIALEKIDDIHDVMSRLVKNEMPYLLWTIKRDVVDYHSLTCDQMLNHYGKTASFTTKIGLCVNMRSLPWYVQANPNSFFPRCYGLCTESEKQEFLDDFRRTVASSILKWVVSHQKYNKNEAKNEEARNGDPSPKKDPENADKLKGLSGQLIDTACKVCQAYLGQLEHEDIDMTETGAENLSEEEWDKLIQQYYSLVHGNAVISDTRSYLPQCQALLNKITSINPQTEIDGIRNIWIIKPAAKSRGRGEFPG
;
A
#
# COMPACT_ATOMS: atom_id res chain seq x y z
N MET A 1 -35.40 -59.30 15.84
CA MET A 1 -36.30 -58.67 16.83
C MET A 1 -36.63 -57.28 16.30
N GLU A 2 -37.50 -57.18 15.30
CA GLU A 2 -38.98 -57.14 15.43
C GLU A 2 -39.46 -56.00 16.35
N LEU A 3 -40.02 -54.94 15.76
CA LEU A 3 -41.46 -54.60 15.67
C LEU A 3 -41.84 -53.68 16.86
N GLY A 4 -42.52 -52.54 16.74
CA GLY A 4 -43.37 -52.03 15.67
C GLY A 4 -44.68 -51.52 16.30
N GLN A 5 -45.20 -50.37 15.79
CA GLN A 5 -46.62 -49.95 15.83
C GLN A 5 -47.21 -49.47 17.18
N ARG A 6 -48.27 -48.65 17.27
CA ARG A 6 -48.97 -47.60 16.48
C ARG A 6 -50.13 -47.12 17.37
N LYS A 7 -50.46 -45.82 17.27
CA LYS A 7 -51.79 -45.13 17.35
C LYS A 7 -53.04 -45.85 17.94
N LYS A 8 -53.80 -45.10 18.75
CA LYS A 8 -55.22 -44.65 18.56
C LYS A 8 -55.69 -43.91 19.84
N LEU A 9 -56.12 -42.64 19.82
CA LEU A 9 -57.45 -42.08 19.48
C LEU A 9 -58.65 -42.77 20.16
N SER A 10 -59.34 -42.01 21.03
CA SER A 10 -60.78 -42.12 21.27
C SER A 10 -61.38 -40.77 21.68
N SER A 11 -62.36 -40.35 20.91
CA SER A 11 -63.31 -39.25 21.08
C SER A 11 -64.44 -39.62 22.04
N THR A 12 -65.02 -38.65 22.75
CA THR A 12 -66.47 -38.58 23.02
C THR A 12 -66.94 -37.14 23.18
N SER A 13 -67.95 -36.81 22.40
CA SER A 13 -68.80 -35.62 22.37
C SER A 13 -69.84 -35.62 23.49
N SER A 14 -70.33 -34.43 23.86
CA SER A 14 -71.69 -34.24 24.36
C SER A 14 -72.13 -32.81 24.04
N ASP A 15 -73.12 -32.71 23.16
CA ASP A 15 -73.83 -31.52 22.73
C ASP A 15 -74.64 -30.86 23.85
N GLY A 16 -74.92 -29.56 23.66
CA GLY A 16 -75.85 -28.75 24.44
C GLY A 16 -76.09 -27.39 23.77
N ASP A 17 -76.95 -27.39 22.75
CA ASP A 17 -77.69 -26.24 22.19
C ASP A 17 -78.58 -25.63 23.31
N CYS A 18 -79.02 -24.36 23.41
CA CYS A 18 -79.35 -23.33 22.42
C CYS A 18 -79.57 -21.95 23.13
N LYS A 19 -79.22 -20.87 22.41
CA LYS A 19 -79.73 -19.46 22.39
C LYS A 19 -80.56 -18.86 23.55
N GLU A 20 -80.15 -17.65 24.00
CA GLU A 20 -81.07 -16.51 24.20
C GLU A 20 -80.36 -15.14 24.13
N GLU A 21 -81.12 -14.12 23.73
CA GLU A 21 -80.73 -12.82 23.17
C GLU A 21 -80.36 -11.68 24.16
N ASN A 22 -79.54 -10.75 23.65
CA ASN A 22 -79.55 -9.29 23.83
C ASN A 22 -79.80 -8.64 25.22
N LYS A 23 -78.81 -7.85 25.67
CA LYS A 23 -78.96 -6.38 25.81
C LYS A 23 -77.62 -5.67 26.12
N LEU A 24 -77.37 -4.63 25.31
CA LEU A 24 -76.33 -3.62 25.48
C LEU A 24 -76.33 -2.98 26.89
N LYS A 25 -75.13 -2.66 27.39
CA LYS A 25 -74.81 -1.32 27.91
C LYS A 25 -73.30 -1.09 27.92
N GLN A 26 -72.90 -0.06 27.18
CA GLN A 26 -71.54 0.45 26.99
C GLN A 26 -70.90 0.83 28.33
N GLY A 27 -69.73 0.26 28.62
CA GLY A 27 -68.79 0.73 29.63
C GLY A 27 -67.55 1.27 28.93
N ILE A 28 -67.28 2.55 29.15
CA ILE A 28 -66.18 3.35 28.61
C ILE A 28 -64.83 2.70 28.98
N PHE A 29 -64.09 2.20 27.99
CA PHE A 29 -62.65 1.99 28.12
C PHE A 29 -61.94 3.21 27.55
N GLN A 30 -61.32 3.98 28.45
CA GLN A 30 -60.33 4.99 28.09
C GLN A 30 -59.12 4.28 27.48
N ASP A 31 -58.99 4.37 26.16
CA ASP A 31 -57.75 4.02 25.47
C ASP A 31 -56.74 5.16 25.67
N VAL A 32 -55.88 5.03 26.68
CA VAL A 32 -54.74 5.94 26.87
C VAL A 32 -53.64 5.48 25.92
N SER A 33 -53.80 5.80 24.64
CA SER A 33 -52.68 5.72 23.69
C SER A 33 -51.69 6.82 24.07
N SER A 34 -50.64 6.47 24.83
CA SER A 34 -49.56 7.42 25.12
C SER A 34 -48.98 7.98 23.82
N PRO A 35 -48.61 9.27 23.76
CA PRO A 35 -48.16 9.89 22.52
C PRO A 35 -46.95 9.13 21.95
N PRO A 36 -46.83 8.97 20.61
CA PRO A 36 -45.80 8.14 19.97
C PRO A 36 -44.35 8.50 20.34
N LYS A 37 -44.13 9.70 20.91
CA LYS A 37 -42.85 10.14 21.48
C LYS A 37 -42.46 9.39 22.76
N LEU A 38 -43.42 9.07 23.63
CA LEU A 38 -43.17 8.36 24.89
C LEU A 38 -42.72 6.91 24.61
N ASP A 39 -43.32 6.29 23.60
CA ASP A 39 -43.01 4.92 23.19
C ASP A 39 -41.61 4.81 22.59
N ARG A 40 -41.24 5.75 21.70
CA ARG A 40 -39.87 5.85 21.15
C ARG A 40 -38.80 6.06 22.24
N TYR A 41 -39.09 6.90 23.24
CA TYR A 41 -38.16 7.11 24.35
C TYR A 41 -37.99 5.84 25.20
N LYS A 42 -39.08 5.10 25.46
CA LYS A 42 -39.02 3.80 26.17
C LYS A 42 -38.15 2.80 25.40
N ILE A 43 -38.33 2.69 24.08
CA ILE A 43 -37.51 1.81 23.22
C ILE A 43 -36.04 2.26 23.25
N ALA A 44 -35.76 3.55 23.05
CA ALA A 44 -34.40 4.09 23.12
C ALA A 44 -33.73 3.78 24.46
N ARG A 45 -34.47 3.95 25.56
CA ARG A 45 -33.99 3.65 26.91
C ARG A 45 -33.68 2.15 27.10
N GLN A 46 -34.57 1.26 26.68
CA GLN A 46 -34.33 -0.19 26.76
C GLN A 46 -33.11 -0.62 25.94
N LEU A 47 -32.96 -0.10 24.71
CA LEU A 47 -31.81 -0.37 23.86
C LEU A 47 -30.51 0.17 24.47
N THR A 48 -30.55 1.37 25.06
CA THR A 48 -29.40 1.95 25.76
C THR A 48 -29.02 1.16 27.01
N GLU A 49 -29.97 0.81 27.88
CA GLU A 49 -29.71 0.02 29.09
C GLU A 49 -29.11 -1.35 28.74
N LYS A 50 -29.61 -1.99 27.67
CA LYS A 50 -29.02 -3.21 27.12
C LYS A 50 -27.59 -2.98 26.65
N ALA A 51 -27.32 -1.92 25.89
CA ALA A 51 -25.99 -1.62 25.38
C ALA A 51 -25.00 -1.29 26.51
N ILE A 52 -25.42 -0.60 27.57
CA ILE A 52 -24.60 -0.33 28.76
C ILE A 52 -24.24 -1.65 29.45
N LYS A 53 -25.24 -2.51 29.71
CA LYS A 53 -25.04 -3.82 30.34
C LYS A 53 -24.10 -4.73 29.54
N GLU A 54 -24.20 -4.67 28.21
CA GLU A 54 -23.38 -5.46 27.29
C GLU A 54 -22.04 -4.80 26.92
N LYS A 55 -21.70 -3.64 27.50
CA LYS A 55 -20.50 -2.85 27.16
C LYS A 55 -20.39 -2.48 25.65
N LYS A 56 -21.53 -2.27 24.99
CA LYS A 56 -21.65 -1.95 23.55
C LYS A 56 -21.84 -0.46 23.29
N ILE A 57 -20.91 0.34 23.78
CA ILE A 57 -20.89 1.79 23.56
C ILE A 57 -19.67 2.11 22.70
N PHE A 58 -19.87 2.87 21.62
CA PHE A 58 -18.79 3.25 20.73
C PHE A 58 -18.77 4.76 20.46
N SER A 59 -17.61 5.26 20.06
CA SER A 59 -17.44 6.64 19.59
C SER A 59 -16.62 6.66 18.32
N ILE A 60 -17.07 7.45 17.33
CA ILE A 60 -16.39 7.65 16.06
C ILE A 60 -15.93 9.10 15.96
N TYR A 61 -14.63 9.29 15.73
CA TYR A 61 -14.02 10.58 15.41
C TYR A 61 -13.72 10.60 13.92
N GLY A 62 -14.63 11.22 13.14
CA GLY A 62 -14.53 11.33 11.70
C GLY A 62 -15.77 10.82 10.93
N HIS A 63 -15.71 10.92 9.61
CA HIS A 63 -16.80 10.52 8.73
C HIS A 63 -16.70 9.04 8.33
N TYR A 64 -17.27 8.15 9.16
CA TYR A 64 -17.36 6.71 8.88
C TYR A 64 -18.81 6.20 8.91
N PRO A 65 -19.65 6.53 7.90
CA PRO A 65 -21.06 6.15 7.87
C PRO A 65 -21.27 4.62 7.85
N VAL A 66 -20.40 3.87 7.16
CA VAL A 66 -20.47 2.40 7.07
C VAL A 66 -20.22 1.74 8.42
N ILE A 67 -19.17 2.16 9.13
CA ILE A 67 -18.85 1.63 10.47
C ILE A 67 -19.99 1.96 11.44
N ARG A 68 -20.48 3.21 11.40
CA ARG A 68 -21.61 3.66 12.23
C ARG A 68 -22.86 2.81 12.00
N ALA A 69 -23.27 2.62 10.76
CA ALA A 69 -24.44 1.81 10.42
C ALA A 69 -24.28 0.34 10.84
N THR A 70 -23.08 -0.22 10.66
CA THR A 70 -22.78 -1.61 11.03
C THR A 70 -22.83 -1.83 12.53
N LEU A 71 -22.24 -0.92 13.32
CA LEU A 71 -22.27 -0.99 14.78
C LEU A 71 -23.70 -0.83 15.33
N ARG A 72 -24.46 0.14 14.80
CA ARG A 72 -25.89 0.34 15.16
C ARG A 72 -26.72 -0.93 14.90
N ARG A 73 -26.55 -1.57 13.74
CA ARG A 73 -27.25 -2.84 13.41
C ARG A 73 -26.89 -3.97 14.38
N LYS A 74 -25.67 -3.97 14.92
CA LYS A 74 -25.22 -4.94 15.94
C LYS A 74 -25.66 -4.59 17.37
N GLY A 75 -26.51 -3.57 17.54
CA GLY A 75 -27.01 -3.14 18.84
C GLY A 75 -26.03 -2.27 19.63
N TRP A 76 -25.02 -1.70 18.99
CA TRP A 76 -24.13 -0.74 19.64
C TRP A 76 -24.74 0.66 19.64
N VAL A 77 -24.49 1.40 20.73
CA VAL A 77 -24.96 2.77 20.89
C VAL A 77 -23.80 3.75 20.70
N GLU A 78 -24.00 4.73 19.84
CA GLU A 78 -23.01 5.77 19.57
C GLU A 78 -23.07 6.84 20.66
N LYS A 79 -21.95 7.03 21.38
CA LYS A 79 -21.70 8.23 22.15
C LYS A 79 -21.14 9.29 21.20
N LYS A 80 -22.02 10.17 20.72
CA LYS A 80 -21.62 11.29 19.86
C LYS A 80 -20.88 12.32 20.70
N PHE A 81 -19.69 12.71 20.24
CA PHE A 81 -19.07 13.93 20.70
C PHE A 81 -19.66 15.08 19.89
N HIS A 82 -20.28 16.04 20.55
CA HIS A 82 -20.60 17.33 19.95
C HIS A 82 -19.30 18.12 19.80
N PHE A 83 -18.40 17.67 18.93
CA PHE A 83 -17.37 18.56 18.42
C PHE A 83 -18.10 19.52 17.47
N LEU A 84 -18.42 20.72 17.97
CA LEU A 84 -18.76 21.86 17.12
C LEU A 84 -17.45 22.58 16.78
N PRO A 85 -16.86 22.39 15.59
CA PRO A 85 -15.99 23.40 15.03
C PRO A 85 -16.83 24.29 14.12
N LYS A 86 -17.18 25.48 14.62
CA LYS A 86 -17.72 26.61 13.83
C LYS A 86 -16.75 27.13 12.74
N ILE A 87 -15.72 26.38 12.35
CA ILE A 87 -14.61 26.88 11.51
C ILE A 87 -14.52 26.15 10.15
N LEU A 88 -15.28 25.07 9.91
CA LEU A 88 -15.26 24.36 8.61
C LEU A 88 -16.43 24.72 7.68
N GLN A 89 -17.25 25.72 8.01
CA GLN A 89 -18.30 26.24 7.12
C GLN A 89 -17.80 27.31 6.11
N ASN A 90 -16.54 27.76 6.21
CA ASN A 90 -16.07 28.93 5.43
C ASN A 90 -15.04 28.62 4.33
N MET A 91 -14.82 27.37 3.91
CA MET A 91 -13.87 27.07 2.82
C MET A 91 -14.36 26.15 1.69
N GLU A 92 -15.67 25.89 1.59
CA GLU A 92 -16.24 25.19 0.41
C GLU A 92 -17.42 25.93 -0.24
N ASN A 93 -17.57 27.23 0.02
CA ASN A 93 -18.44 28.08 -0.78
C ASN A 93 -17.69 28.62 -2.00
N ASN A 94 -17.43 27.75 -2.98
CA ASN A 94 -17.34 28.19 -4.38
C ASN A 94 -17.58 27.04 -5.37
N LYS A 95 -18.85 26.98 -5.81
CA LYS A 95 -19.37 26.50 -7.09
C LYS A 95 -19.38 24.98 -7.36
N CYS A 96 -20.54 24.37 -7.12
CA CYS A 96 -21.40 23.93 -8.22
C CYS A 96 -22.86 24.01 -7.74
N ALA A 97 -23.61 24.95 -8.29
CA ALA A 97 -25.01 25.17 -8.00
C ALA A 97 -25.84 24.46 -9.06
N GLU A 98 -26.47 23.35 -8.69
CA GLU A 98 -27.78 22.98 -9.20
C GLU A 98 -28.69 22.71 -8.00
N LYS A 99 -29.58 23.67 -7.76
CA LYS A 99 -30.68 23.61 -6.81
C LYS A 99 -31.89 23.05 -7.54
N GLU A 100 -32.43 21.94 -7.05
CA GLU A 100 -33.87 21.71 -6.99
C GLU A 100 -34.14 21.04 -5.62
N ASN A 101 -34.31 21.85 -4.57
CA ASN A 101 -35.61 22.30 -4.04
C ASN A 101 -36.50 21.18 -3.48
N GLN A 102 -36.33 20.95 -2.17
CA GLN A 102 -37.35 20.67 -1.14
C GLN A 102 -36.57 20.25 0.11
N GLU A 103 -35.88 21.13 0.85
CA GLU A 103 -36.47 22.19 1.69
C GLU A 103 -37.90 21.89 2.16
N ILE A 104 -38.14 20.71 2.72
CA ILE A 104 -39.27 20.44 3.61
C ILE A 104 -38.77 19.61 4.80
N ALA A 105 -38.64 20.29 5.94
CA ALA A 105 -38.47 19.78 7.32
C ALA A 105 -37.11 19.12 7.65
N LEU A 106 -36.13 19.71 8.34
CA LEU A 106 -36.13 20.74 9.39
C LEU A 106 -37.28 20.68 10.41
N GLU A 107 -37.87 19.49 10.62
CA GLU A 107 -38.69 19.21 11.79
C GLU A 107 -38.10 18.07 12.61
N LYS A 108 -37.43 18.48 13.69
CA LYS A 108 -37.27 17.82 14.99
C LYS A 108 -38.07 16.52 15.17
N ILE A 109 -37.53 15.43 14.66
CA ILE A 109 -37.68 14.12 15.25
C ILE A 109 -36.27 13.77 15.68
N ASP A 110 -36.01 13.82 17.00
CA ASP A 110 -34.76 13.26 17.54
C ASP A 110 -34.61 11.86 16.91
N ASP A 111 -33.58 11.67 16.09
CA ASP A 111 -33.18 10.34 15.63
C ASP A 111 -33.13 9.48 16.90
N ILE A 112 -33.70 8.28 16.90
CA ILE A 112 -33.66 7.40 18.07
C ILE A 112 -32.21 7.28 18.58
N HIS A 113 -31.23 7.36 17.67
CA HIS A 113 -29.81 7.42 17.99
C HIS A 113 -29.33 8.72 18.66
N ASP A 114 -29.95 9.87 18.41
CA ASP A 114 -29.69 11.11 19.15
C ASP A 114 -30.17 11.01 20.59
N VAL A 115 -31.35 10.44 20.81
CA VAL A 115 -31.86 10.16 22.17
C VAL A 115 -30.91 9.21 22.90
N MET A 116 -30.57 8.09 22.27
CA MET A 116 -29.64 7.11 22.86
C MET A 116 -28.26 7.72 23.14
N SER A 117 -27.75 8.59 22.26
CA SER A 117 -26.48 9.30 22.48
C SER A 117 -26.53 10.22 23.72
N ARG A 118 -27.67 10.88 24.00
CA ARG A 118 -27.84 11.69 25.20
C ARG A 118 -27.91 10.84 26.47
N LEU A 119 -28.47 9.63 26.39
CA LEU A 119 -28.56 8.70 27.51
C LEU A 119 -27.18 8.12 27.90
N VAL A 120 -26.28 7.90 26.94
CA VAL A 120 -24.91 7.38 27.20
C VAL A 120 -23.85 8.49 27.40
N LYS A 121 -24.27 9.75 27.60
CA LYS A 121 -23.34 10.90 27.68
C LYS A 121 -22.25 10.74 28.76
N ASN A 122 -22.62 10.14 29.90
CA ASN A 122 -21.75 9.93 31.06
C ASN A 122 -21.11 8.54 31.06
N GLU A 123 -21.46 7.69 30.11
CA GLU A 123 -20.93 6.33 30.00
C GLU A 123 -19.61 6.33 29.23
N MET A 124 -18.74 5.39 29.55
CA MET A 124 -17.46 5.22 28.88
C MET A 124 -17.65 4.43 27.57
N PRO A 125 -17.10 4.90 26.42
CA PRO A 125 -17.12 4.15 25.17
C PRO A 125 -16.06 3.04 25.17
N TYR A 126 -16.50 1.80 24.92
CA TYR A 126 -15.67 0.61 24.85
C TYR A 126 -15.02 0.40 23.49
N LEU A 127 -15.55 1.00 22.43
CA LEU A 127 -14.93 1.00 21.10
C LEU A 127 -14.70 2.44 20.62
N LEU A 128 -13.45 2.78 20.39
CA LEU A 128 -13.01 4.06 19.87
C LEU A 128 -12.53 3.88 18.42
N TRP A 129 -13.14 4.63 17.51
CA TRP A 129 -12.77 4.61 16.10
C TRP A 129 -12.34 6.00 15.64
N THR A 130 -11.08 6.20 15.29
CA THR A 130 -10.54 7.51 14.90
C THR A 130 -9.92 7.47 13.51
N ILE A 131 -9.86 8.62 12.83
CA ILE A 131 -9.10 8.78 11.58
C ILE A 131 -7.60 8.69 11.84
N LYS A 132 -7.12 9.42 12.85
CA LYS A 132 -5.70 9.49 13.18
C LYS A 132 -5.43 8.94 14.57
N ARG A 133 -4.23 8.37 14.74
CA ARG A 133 -3.76 7.81 16.02
C ARG A 133 -3.68 8.86 17.13
N ASP A 134 -3.25 10.08 16.80
CA ASP A 134 -3.00 11.18 17.76
C ASP A 134 -4.28 11.80 18.35
N VAL A 135 -5.46 11.39 17.91
CA VAL A 135 -6.75 11.87 18.46
C VAL A 135 -7.02 11.31 19.85
N VAL A 136 -6.55 10.08 20.14
CA VAL A 136 -6.76 9.40 21.41
C VAL A 136 -5.40 8.91 21.92
N ASP A 137 -5.02 9.33 23.12
CA ASP A 137 -3.84 8.78 23.78
C ASP A 137 -4.13 7.36 24.25
N TYR A 138 -3.48 6.37 23.65
CA TYR A 138 -3.68 4.97 23.99
C TYR A 138 -3.20 4.62 25.41
N HIS A 139 -2.31 5.43 26.02
CA HIS A 139 -1.89 5.26 27.41
C HIS A 139 -3.01 5.60 28.42
N SER A 140 -4.01 6.36 28.00
CA SER A 140 -5.16 6.75 28.82
C SER A 140 -6.30 5.72 28.79
N LEU A 141 -6.17 4.66 27.98
CA LEU A 141 -7.21 3.65 27.81
C LEU A 141 -7.20 2.63 28.94
N THR A 142 -8.40 2.17 29.31
CA THR A 142 -8.58 1.02 30.20
C THR A 142 -8.46 -0.30 29.41
N CYS A 143 -8.19 -1.42 30.11
CA CYS A 143 -8.00 -2.73 29.47
C CYS A 143 -9.21 -3.24 28.67
N ASP A 144 -10.41 -2.78 29.00
CA ASP A 144 -11.65 -3.15 28.34
C ASP A 144 -11.98 -2.28 27.11
N GLN A 145 -11.17 -1.24 26.84
CA GLN A 145 -11.38 -0.36 25.70
C GLN A 145 -10.60 -0.81 24.47
N MET A 146 -11.27 -0.76 23.33
CA MET A 146 -10.73 -1.09 22.03
C MET A 146 -10.49 0.20 21.23
N LEU A 147 -9.33 0.31 20.60
CA LEU A 147 -8.97 1.39 19.68
C LEU A 147 -8.55 0.78 18.34
N ASN A 148 -8.94 1.40 17.23
CA ASN A 148 -8.59 0.92 15.88
C ASN A 148 -7.15 1.25 15.44
N HIS A 149 -6.27 1.65 16.35
CA HIS A 149 -4.88 2.03 16.08
C HIS A 149 -3.93 1.35 17.06
N TYR A 150 -2.81 0.84 16.55
CA TYR A 150 -1.68 0.41 17.36
C TYR A 150 -0.72 1.58 17.64
N GLY A 151 0.00 1.53 18.76
CA GLY A 151 0.88 2.63 19.19
C GLY A 151 2.06 2.91 18.25
N LYS A 152 2.82 1.88 17.84
CA LYS A 152 4.09 2.00 17.09
C LYS A 152 3.99 1.39 15.69
N THR A 153 3.39 2.11 14.74
CA THR A 153 3.28 1.65 13.33
C THR A 153 4.44 2.12 12.44
N ALA A 154 5.22 3.11 12.89
CA ALA A 154 6.22 3.79 12.06
C ALA A 154 7.32 2.86 11.53
N SER A 155 7.54 1.70 12.17
CA SER A 155 8.51 0.70 11.74
C SER A 155 8.20 0.11 10.36
N PHE A 156 6.93 -0.01 9.95
CA PHE A 156 6.58 -0.56 8.63
C PHE A 156 5.73 0.38 7.78
N THR A 157 5.14 1.43 8.38
CA THR A 157 4.36 2.43 7.63
C THR A 157 5.19 3.62 7.14
N THR A 158 6.50 3.64 7.41
CA THR A 158 7.43 4.64 6.87
C THR A 158 8.44 3.99 5.94
N LYS A 159 8.99 4.77 5.00
CA LYS A 159 10.00 4.27 4.06
C LYS A 159 11.27 3.83 4.79
N ILE A 160 11.77 4.67 5.70
CA ILE A 160 12.98 4.37 6.46
C ILE A 160 12.77 3.19 7.40
N GLY A 161 11.63 3.12 8.09
CA GLY A 161 11.30 1.98 8.93
C GLY A 161 11.26 0.68 8.13
N LEU A 162 10.56 0.69 6.98
CA LEU A 162 10.46 -0.50 6.13
C LEU A 162 11.83 -0.90 5.55
N CYS A 163 12.64 0.08 5.13
CA CYS A 163 14.01 -0.12 4.66
C CYS A 163 14.87 -0.85 5.71
N VAL A 164 14.87 -0.37 6.95
CA VAL A 164 15.61 -1.00 8.06
C VAL A 164 15.06 -2.39 8.38
N ASN A 165 13.73 -2.55 8.43
CA ASN A 165 13.12 -3.85 8.73
C ASN A 165 13.44 -4.91 7.66
N MET A 166 13.49 -4.54 6.38
CA MET A 166 13.83 -5.46 5.30
C MET A 166 15.29 -5.92 5.37
N ARG A 167 16.22 -5.05 5.81
CA ARG A 167 17.61 -5.44 6.09
C ARG A 167 17.71 -6.48 7.21
N SER A 168 16.92 -6.31 8.28
CA SER A 168 16.93 -7.23 9.42
C SER A 168 16.11 -8.50 9.20
N LEU A 169 15.37 -8.62 8.09
CA LEU A 169 14.49 -9.77 7.81
C LEU A 169 15.19 -11.13 7.92
N PRO A 170 16.44 -11.31 7.42
CA PRO A 170 17.14 -12.59 7.54
C PRO A 170 17.35 -13.09 8.96
N TRP A 171 17.29 -12.21 9.97
CA TRP A 171 17.38 -12.60 11.39
C TRP A 171 16.10 -13.27 11.90
N TYR A 172 14.97 -13.08 11.22
CA TYR A 172 13.67 -13.60 11.63
C TYR A 172 13.18 -14.75 10.76
N VAL A 173 13.51 -14.71 9.47
CA VAL A 173 13.09 -15.71 8.49
C VAL A 173 14.18 -15.92 7.44
N GLN A 174 14.36 -17.16 7.02
CA GLN A 174 15.25 -17.52 5.91
C GLN A 174 14.64 -17.13 4.56
N ALA A 175 14.45 -15.82 4.34
CA ALA A 175 13.96 -15.27 3.10
C ALA A 175 14.86 -14.12 2.65
N ASN A 176 15.19 -14.08 1.37
CA ASN A 176 15.94 -12.98 0.78
C ASN A 176 14.99 -11.78 0.54
N PRO A 177 15.14 -10.64 1.24
CA PRO A 177 14.28 -9.47 1.04
C PRO A 177 14.34 -8.95 -0.40
N ASN A 178 15.49 -9.09 -1.07
CA ASN A 178 15.66 -8.59 -2.43
C ASN A 178 14.82 -9.34 -3.48
N SER A 179 14.25 -10.50 -3.13
CA SER A 179 13.38 -11.27 -4.03
C SER A 179 11.97 -10.69 -4.18
N PHE A 180 11.50 -9.86 -3.24
CA PHE A 180 10.15 -9.31 -3.26
C PHE A 180 10.08 -7.81 -2.90
N PHE A 181 11.17 -7.23 -2.43
CA PHE A 181 11.25 -5.82 -2.06
C PHE A 181 12.44 -5.17 -2.77
N PRO A 182 12.21 -4.12 -3.60
CA PRO A 182 13.31 -3.40 -4.25
C PRO A 182 14.30 -2.88 -3.22
N ARG A 183 15.59 -3.09 -3.49
CA ARG A 183 16.64 -2.68 -2.56
C ARG A 183 16.56 -1.17 -2.34
N CYS A 184 16.77 -0.75 -1.11
CA CYS A 184 16.78 0.66 -0.76
C CYS A 184 17.75 0.95 0.38
N TYR A 185 18.18 2.20 0.43
CA TYR A 185 19.25 2.65 1.31
C TYR A 185 18.78 3.74 2.25
N GLY A 186 19.17 3.61 3.53
CA GLY A 186 19.20 4.76 4.43
C GLY A 186 20.37 5.64 3.99
N LEU A 187 20.21 6.95 3.97
CA LEU A 187 21.31 7.88 3.66
C LEU A 187 21.59 8.76 4.88
N CYS A 188 21.40 8.19 6.07
CA CYS A 188 21.50 8.90 7.34
C CYS A 188 22.91 8.84 7.92
N THR A 189 23.70 7.84 7.51
CA THR A 189 25.09 7.65 7.94
C THR A 189 26.02 7.53 6.74
N GLU A 190 27.30 7.83 6.93
CA GLU A 190 28.28 7.72 5.83
C GLU A 190 28.46 6.26 5.38
N SER A 191 28.38 5.30 6.30
CA SER A 191 28.41 3.87 5.96
C SER A 191 27.28 3.47 5.02
N GLU A 192 26.04 3.83 5.34
CA GLU A 192 24.90 3.46 4.48
C GLU A 192 24.93 4.20 3.13
N LYS A 193 25.46 5.43 3.13
CA LYS A 193 25.69 6.19 1.90
C LYS A 193 26.75 5.50 1.02
N GLN A 194 27.82 4.98 1.62
CA GLN A 194 28.83 4.23 0.89
C GLN A 194 28.26 2.93 0.29
N GLU A 195 27.44 2.18 1.04
CA GLU A 195 26.77 0.98 0.51
C GLU A 195 25.92 1.28 -0.73
N PHE A 196 25.21 2.42 -0.71
CA PHE A 196 24.46 2.92 -1.86
C PHE A 196 25.38 3.26 -3.02
N LEU A 197 26.48 3.99 -2.78
CA LEU A 197 27.43 4.38 -3.83
C LEU A 197 28.07 3.15 -4.48
N ASP A 198 28.44 2.15 -3.70
CA ASP A 198 29.02 0.91 -4.22
C ASP A 198 28.00 0.16 -5.08
N ASP A 199 26.73 0.12 -4.66
CA ASP A 199 25.67 -0.51 -5.44
C ASP A 199 25.33 0.27 -6.72
N PHE A 200 25.32 1.60 -6.63
CA PHE A 200 25.18 2.47 -7.80
C PHE A 200 26.28 2.17 -8.83
N ARG A 201 27.54 2.10 -8.38
CA ARG A 201 28.73 1.80 -9.19
C ARG A 201 28.69 0.40 -9.81
N ARG A 202 28.29 -0.62 -9.03
CA ARG A 202 28.06 -1.98 -9.54
C ARG A 202 26.95 -2.04 -10.58
N THR A 203 25.88 -1.27 -10.37
CA THR A 203 24.75 -1.19 -11.30
C THR A 203 25.18 -0.51 -12.60
N VAL A 204 26.05 0.51 -12.57
CA VAL A 204 26.68 1.09 -13.78
C VAL A 204 27.43 0.02 -14.57
N ALA A 205 28.35 -0.72 -13.91
CA ALA A 205 29.14 -1.75 -14.58
C ALA A 205 28.26 -2.85 -15.21
N SER A 206 27.30 -3.38 -14.43
CA SER A 206 26.34 -4.38 -14.92
C SER A 206 25.51 -3.85 -16.09
N SER A 207 25.11 -2.57 -16.07
CA SER A 207 24.35 -1.95 -17.16
C SER A 207 25.16 -1.84 -18.46
N ILE A 208 26.48 -1.58 -18.39
CA ILE A 208 27.36 -1.63 -19.57
C ILE A 208 27.37 -3.04 -20.17
N LEU A 209 27.51 -4.08 -19.35
CA LEU A 209 27.47 -5.47 -19.83
C LEU A 209 26.12 -5.79 -20.48
N LYS A 210 25.00 -5.36 -19.86
CA LYS A 210 23.64 -5.54 -20.40
C LYS A 210 23.48 -4.81 -21.73
N TRP A 211 24.04 -3.61 -21.86
CA TRP A 211 24.04 -2.85 -23.11
C TRP A 211 24.74 -3.63 -24.22
N VAL A 212 25.95 -4.19 -23.97
CA VAL A 212 26.70 -4.99 -24.95
C VAL A 212 25.89 -6.20 -25.43
N VAL A 213 25.30 -6.95 -24.49
CA VAL A 213 24.49 -8.14 -24.79
C VAL A 213 23.20 -7.79 -25.55
N SER A 214 22.54 -6.68 -25.20
CA SER A 214 21.29 -6.26 -25.84
C SER A 214 21.49 -5.64 -27.23
N HIS A 215 22.57 -4.88 -27.44
CA HIS A 215 22.89 -4.27 -28.74
C HIS A 215 23.06 -5.31 -29.85
N GLN A 216 23.59 -6.50 -29.54
CA GLN A 216 23.71 -7.56 -30.53
C GLN A 216 22.37 -8.20 -30.90
N LYS A 217 21.43 -8.31 -29.95
CA LYS A 217 20.07 -8.79 -30.25
C LYS A 217 19.36 -7.84 -31.21
N TYR A 218 19.55 -6.53 -31.03
CA TYR A 218 19.03 -5.51 -31.93
C TYR A 218 19.67 -5.59 -33.33
N ASN A 219 21.01 -5.63 -33.43
CA ASN A 219 21.71 -5.75 -34.71
C ASN A 219 21.40 -7.06 -35.47
N LYS A 220 21.19 -8.19 -34.77
CA LYS A 220 20.75 -9.44 -35.42
C LYS A 220 19.33 -9.35 -35.97
N ASN A 221 18.44 -8.60 -35.33
CA ASN A 221 17.07 -8.40 -35.79
C ASN A 221 17.00 -7.42 -36.98
N GLU A 222 17.86 -6.40 -37.01
CA GLU A 222 17.99 -5.54 -38.20
C GLU A 222 18.59 -6.30 -39.39
N ALA A 223 19.67 -7.07 -39.20
CA ALA A 223 20.26 -7.88 -40.27
C ALA A 223 19.26 -8.90 -40.87
N LYS A 224 18.43 -9.55 -40.04
CA LYS A 224 17.36 -10.44 -40.49
C LYS A 224 16.22 -9.71 -41.22
N ASN A 225 15.92 -8.47 -40.83
CA ASN A 225 14.90 -7.64 -41.49
C ASN A 225 15.41 -7.03 -42.81
N GLU A 226 16.71 -6.80 -42.95
CA GLU A 226 17.33 -6.36 -44.22
C GLU A 226 17.46 -7.52 -45.23
N GLU A 227 17.80 -8.73 -44.78
CA GLU A 227 17.79 -9.92 -45.65
C GLU A 227 16.39 -10.23 -46.21
N ALA A 228 15.33 -9.91 -45.47
CA ALA A 228 13.94 -10.02 -45.93
C ALA A 228 13.49 -8.86 -46.86
N ARG A 229 14.29 -7.79 -46.99
CA ARG A 229 14.00 -6.60 -47.82
C ARG A 229 14.86 -6.52 -49.09
N ASN A 230 15.70 -7.52 -49.38
CA ASN A 230 16.48 -7.62 -50.61
C ASN A 230 15.62 -7.98 -51.85
N GLY A 231 14.61 -7.16 -52.13
CA GLY A 231 13.73 -7.30 -53.28
C GLY A 231 13.28 -5.98 -53.93
N ASP A 232 13.71 -4.79 -53.47
CA ASP A 232 13.29 -3.53 -54.11
C ASP A 232 14.28 -2.37 -53.87
N PRO A 233 14.63 -1.52 -54.89
CA PRO A 233 15.64 -0.50 -54.73
C PRO A 233 15.07 0.84 -54.24
N SER A 234 15.23 1.10 -52.93
CA SER A 234 15.38 2.42 -52.27
C SER A 234 14.22 3.44 -52.30
N PRO A 235 14.17 4.37 -51.30
CA PRO A 235 14.83 5.66 -51.50
C PRO A 235 15.72 6.08 -50.32
N LYS A 236 16.77 6.82 -50.67
CA LYS A 236 17.77 7.44 -49.80
C LYS A 236 17.11 8.23 -48.66
N LYS A 237 17.48 7.94 -47.41
CA LYS A 237 17.24 8.86 -46.29
C LYS A 237 18.34 9.92 -46.27
N ASP A 238 17.93 11.17 -46.17
CA ASP A 238 18.80 12.35 -46.14
C ASP A 238 19.81 12.31 -44.98
N PRO A 239 21.06 12.78 -45.17
CA PRO A 239 22.14 12.70 -44.20
C PRO A 239 22.20 13.96 -43.31
N GLU A 240 21.10 14.34 -42.66
CA GLU A 240 21.07 15.56 -41.82
C GLU A 240 20.62 15.25 -40.38
N ASN A 241 21.39 14.42 -39.67
CA ASN A 241 21.65 14.50 -38.22
C ASN A 241 22.58 13.38 -37.73
N ALA A 242 23.64 13.09 -38.48
CA ALA A 242 24.75 12.28 -37.96
C ALA A 242 25.63 13.15 -37.07
N ASP A 243 25.08 13.60 -35.94
CA ASP A 243 25.91 14.07 -34.83
C ASP A 243 26.93 12.95 -34.54
N LYS A 244 28.22 13.31 -34.57
CA LYS A 244 29.33 12.36 -34.50
C LYS A 244 29.21 11.53 -33.22
N LEU A 245 28.62 10.34 -33.32
CA LEU A 245 28.56 9.37 -32.22
C LEU A 245 29.97 9.14 -31.70
N LYS A 246 30.16 9.40 -30.40
CA LYS A 246 31.47 9.27 -29.77
C LYS A 246 31.85 7.78 -29.75
N GLY A 247 32.92 7.42 -30.45
CA GLY A 247 33.49 6.08 -30.37
C GLY A 247 34.12 5.85 -29.00
N LEU A 248 33.63 4.85 -28.27
CA LEU A 248 34.21 4.43 -27.00
C LEU A 248 35.08 3.19 -27.20
N SER A 249 36.19 3.14 -26.44
CA SER A 249 37.14 2.04 -26.46
C SER A 249 36.56 0.80 -25.78
N GLY A 250 36.97 -0.40 -26.23
CA GLY A 250 36.67 -1.68 -25.58
C GLY A 250 37.16 -1.76 -24.13
N GLN A 251 38.14 -0.93 -23.75
CA GLN A 251 38.60 -0.76 -22.36
C GLN A 251 37.47 -0.43 -21.38
N LEU A 252 36.41 0.23 -21.83
CA LEU A 252 35.21 0.48 -21.02
C LEU A 252 34.57 -0.83 -20.55
N ILE A 253 34.50 -1.82 -21.44
CA ILE A 253 33.94 -3.14 -21.16
C ILE A 253 34.89 -3.90 -20.23
N ASP A 254 36.21 -3.83 -20.48
CA ASP A 254 37.21 -4.44 -19.60
C ASP A 254 37.08 -3.94 -18.15
N THR A 255 36.98 -2.62 -17.96
CA THR A 255 36.77 -2.02 -16.64
C THR A 255 35.45 -2.47 -16.01
N ALA A 256 34.35 -2.49 -16.77
CA ALA A 256 33.05 -2.96 -16.27
C ALA A 256 33.10 -4.45 -15.89
N CYS A 257 33.76 -5.29 -16.69
CA CYS A 257 33.99 -6.70 -16.41
C CYS A 257 34.79 -6.89 -15.11
N LYS A 258 35.88 -6.13 -14.93
CA LYS A 258 36.68 -6.16 -13.69
C LYS A 258 35.85 -5.82 -12.45
N VAL A 259 35.03 -4.77 -12.51
CA VAL A 259 34.13 -4.39 -11.42
C VAL A 259 33.13 -5.51 -11.10
N CYS A 260 32.51 -6.09 -12.13
CA CYS A 260 31.56 -7.19 -11.95
C CYS A 260 32.23 -8.46 -11.40
N GLN A 261 33.47 -8.75 -11.80
CA GLN A 261 34.26 -9.87 -11.28
C GLN A 261 34.64 -9.65 -9.81
N ALA A 262 35.13 -8.46 -9.47
CA ALA A 262 35.44 -8.10 -8.08
C ALA A 262 34.22 -8.22 -7.17
N TYR A 263 33.05 -7.80 -7.64
CA TYR A 263 31.79 -7.98 -6.90
C TYR A 263 31.44 -9.46 -6.67
N LEU A 264 31.59 -10.31 -7.68
CA LEU A 264 31.36 -11.75 -7.50
C LEU A 264 32.36 -12.37 -6.52
N GLY A 265 33.63 -11.98 -6.59
CA GLY A 265 34.66 -12.45 -5.66
C GLY A 265 34.38 -12.04 -4.19
N GLN A 266 33.90 -10.81 -3.96
CA GLN A 266 33.46 -10.36 -2.63
C GLN A 266 32.30 -11.21 -2.07
N LEU A 267 31.37 -11.65 -2.92
CA LEU A 267 30.27 -12.53 -2.51
C LEU A 267 30.75 -13.96 -2.20
N GLU A 268 31.83 -14.39 -2.84
CA GLU A 268 32.49 -15.68 -2.60
C GLU A 268 33.56 -15.60 -1.49
N HIS A 269 33.68 -14.44 -0.82
CA HIS A 269 34.62 -14.17 0.27
C HIS A 269 36.11 -14.29 -0.14
N GLU A 270 36.42 -14.08 -1.41
CA GLU A 270 37.78 -14.13 -1.96
C GLU A 270 38.65 -12.93 -1.52
N ASP A 271 38.03 -11.91 -0.92
CA ASP A 271 38.65 -10.67 -0.47
C ASP A 271 39.18 -10.72 0.98
N ILE A 272 38.84 -11.77 1.75
CA ILE A 272 39.23 -11.89 3.17
C ILE A 272 40.76 -11.93 3.34
N ASP A 273 41.46 -12.60 2.44
CA ASP A 273 42.92 -12.80 2.52
C ASP A 273 43.71 -11.72 1.76
N MET A 274 43.04 -10.74 1.15
CA MET A 274 43.67 -9.65 0.43
C MET A 274 44.00 -8.51 1.39
N THR A 275 45.28 -8.18 1.54
CA THR A 275 45.70 -6.97 2.26
C THR A 275 45.06 -5.73 1.61
N GLU A 276 44.71 -4.68 2.38
CA GLU A 276 44.05 -3.44 1.92
C GLU A 276 44.65 -2.79 0.64
N THR A 277 45.87 -3.17 0.27
CA THR A 277 46.63 -2.71 -0.90
C THR A 277 46.50 -3.58 -2.16
N GLY A 278 45.83 -4.75 -2.08
CA GLY A 278 45.79 -5.77 -3.14
C GLY A 278 44.51 -5.82 -3.98
N ALA A 279 43.42 -5.21 -3.50
CA ALA A 279 42.23 -4.98 -4.33
C ALA A 279 42.48 -3.70 -5.14
N GLU A 280 42.77 -3.84 -6.43
CA GLU A 280 42.82 -2.74 -7.42
C GLU A 280 41.43 -2.09 -7.54
N ASN A 281 41.00 -1.37 -6.51
CA ASN A 281 39.81 -0.56 -6.55
C ASN A 281 40.09 0.63 -7.44
N LEU A 282 39.18 0.88 -8.39
CA LEU A 282 39.23 2.05 -9.25
C LEU A 282 39.33 3.32 -8.42
N SER A 283 40.18 4.26 -8.83
CA SER A 283 40.24 5.59 -8.23
C SER A 283 38.93 6.35 -8.45
N GLU A 284 38.70 7.41 -7.68
CA GLU A 284 37.51 8.25 -7.85
C GLU A 284 37.46 8.90 -9.24
N GLU A 285 38.61 9.28 -9.81
CA GLU A 285 38.71 9.82 -11.17
C GLU A 285 38.38 8.77 -12.24
N GLU A 286 38.79 7.52 -12.02
CA GLU A 286 38.45 6.41 -12.91
C GLU A 286 36.95 6.09 -12.86
N TRP A 287 36.34 6.15 -11.68
CA TRP A 287 34.89 6.03 -11.52
C TRP A 287 34.13 7.13 -12.23
N ASP A 288 34.53 8.39 -12.06
CA ASP A 288 33.90 9.52 -12.73
C ASP A 288 33.95 9.37 -14.26
N LYS A 289 35.11 8.97 -14.79
CA LYS A 289 35.28 8.68 -16.21
C LYS A 289 34.37 7.55 -16.68
N LEU A 290 34.29 6.46 -15.91
CA LEU A 290 33.43 5.31 -16.21
C LEU A 290 31.95 5.71 -16.25
N ILE A 291 31.50 6.48 -15.25
CA ILE A 291 30.10 6.95 -15.13
C ILE A 291 29.74 7.87 -16.30
N GLN A 292 30.63 8.80 -16.68
CA GLN A 292 30.41 9.69 -17.84
C GLN A 292 30.29 8.91 -19.15
N GLN A 293 31.15 7.91 -19.36
CA GLN A 293 31.10 7.03 -20.53
C GLN A 293 29.83 6.18 -20.55
N TYR A 294 29.43 5.64 -19.39
CA TYR A 294 28.18 4.91 -19.21
C TYR A 294 26.96 5.73 -19.61
N TYR A 295 26.81 6.96 -19.11
CA TYR A 295 25.66 7.79 -19.46
C TYR A 295 25.67 8.17 -20.94
N SER A 296 26.85 8.43 -21.52
CA SER A 296 26.97 8.66 -22.97
C SER A 296 26.45 7.45 -23.77
N LEU A 297 26.75 6.23 -23.31
CA LEU A 297 26.33 4.98 -23.94
C LEU A 297 24.82 4.73 -23.83
N VAL A 298 24.27 4.87 -22.62
CA VAL A 298 22.85 4.58 -22.34
C VAL A 298 21.90 5.61 -22.95
N HIS A 299 22.33 6.87 -23.07
CA HIS A 299 21.56 7.93 -23.72
C HIS A 299 21.70 7.94 -25.25
N GLY A 300 22.51 7.03 -25.83
CA GLY A 300 22.66 6.91 -27.28
C GLY A 300 23.61 7.93 -27.91
N ASN A 301 24.45 8.60 -27.12
CA ASN A 301 25.43 9.58 -27.60
C ASN A 301 26.80 8.94 -27.94
N ALA A 302 26.94 7.63 -27.72
CA ALA A 302 28.18 6.90 -27.91
C ALA A 302 27.94 5.46 -28.35
N VAL A 303 28.92 4.88 -29.07
CA VAL A 303 28.91 3.49 -29.53
C VAL A 303 30.27 2.86 -29.25
N ILE A 304 30.27 1.57 -28.92
CA ILE A 304 31.49 0.78 -28.73
C ILE A 304 31.76 -0.01 -30.02
N SER A 305 32.94 0.18 -30.61
CA SER A 305 33.27 -0.34 -31.94
C SER A 305 33.48 -1.86 -32.00
N ASP A 306 34.00 -2.48 -30.94
CA ASP A 306 34.22 -3.93 -30.85
C ASP A 306 33.44 -4.53 -29.68
N THR A 307 32.18 -4.88 -29.92
CA THR A 307 31.31 -5.53 -28.91
C THR A 307 31.25 -7.05 -29.06
N ARG A 308 31.71 -7.59 -30.21
CA ARG A 308 31.55 -9.02 -30.53
C ARG A 308 32.52 -9.89 -29.75
N SER A 309 33.77 -9.43 -29.58
CA SER A 309 34.81 -10.13 -28.84
C SER A 309 34.44 -10.32 -27.35
N TYR A 310 33.81 -9.30 -26.75
CA TYR A 310 33.44 -9.30 -25.32
C TYR A 310 32.14 -10.03 -24.99
N LEU A 311 31.32 -10.35 -25.99
CA LEU A 311 29.96 -10.85 -25.77
C LEU A 311 29.89 -12.13 -24.92
N PRO A 312 30.71 -13.17 -25.17
CA PRO A 312 30.70 -14.38 -24.34
C PRO A 312 31.02 -14.07 -22.86
N GLN A 313 32.00 -13.19 -22.62
CA GLN A 313 32.42 -12.79 -21.28
C GLN A 313 31.31 -12.00 -20.56
N CYS A 314 30.73 -10.99 -21.22
CA CYS A 314 29.63 -10.19 -20.67
C CYS A 314 28.42 -11.07 -20.33
N GLN A 315 28.04 -11.99 -21.22
CA GLN A 315 26.90 -12.88 -21.00
C GLN A 315 27.14 -13.84 -19.83
N ALA A 316 28.35 -14.41 -19.73
CA ALA A 316 28.70 -15.30 -18.63
C ALA A 316 28.65 -14.58 -17.27
N LEU A 317 29.23 -13.38 -17.18
CA LEU A 317 29.19 -12.57 -15.95
C LEU A 317 27.76 -12.17 -15.57
N LEU A 318 26.95 -11.73 -16.52
CA LEU A 318 25.56 -11.37 -16.26
C LEU A 318 24.72 -12.57 -15.78
N ASN A 319 24.95 -13.76 -16.33
CA ASN A 319 24.26 -14.97 -15.88
C ASN A 319 24.59 -15.29 -14.42
N LYS A 320 25.87 -15.18 -14.03
CA LYS A 320 26.29 -15.34 -12.63
C LYS A 320 25.64 -14.29 -11.72
N ILE A 321 25.71 -13.01 -12.08
CA ILE A 321 25.08 -11.92 -11.30
C ILE A 321 23.57 -12.15 -11.15
N THR A 322 22.88 -12.57 -12.22
CA THR A 322 21.43 -12.83 -12.20
C THR A 322 21.06 -13.99 -11.27
N SER A 323 21.93 -15.00 -11.13
CA SER A 323 21.68 -16.12 -10.23
C SER A 323 21.72 -15.74 -8.74
N ILE A 324 22.47 -14.69 -8.39
CA ILE A 324 22.65 -14.25 -6.99
C ILE A 324 21.78 -13.03 -6.66
N ASN A 325 21.56 -12.12 -7.61
CA ASN A 325 20.77 -10.91 -7.43
C ASN A 325 19.41 -11.01 -8.14
N PRO A 326 18.30 -11.23 -7.40
CA PRO A 326 16.95 -11.34 -7.96
C PRO A 326 16.48 -10.06 -8.67
N GLN A 327 17.10 -8.91 -8.43
CA GLN A 327 16.66 -7.62 -8.97
C GLN A 327 17.32 -7.26 -10.30
N THR A 328 18.21 -8.11 -10.82
CA THR A 328 18.98 -7.84 -12.04
C THR A 328 18.09 -7.49 -13.23
N GLU A 329 16.90 -8.08 -13.35
CA GLU A 329 15.94 -7.77 -14.41
C GLU A 329 15.28 -6.40 -14.22
N ILE A 330 14.74 -6.13 -13.03
CA ILE A 330 14.00 -4.89 -12.74
C ILE A 330 14.88 -3.64 -12.71
N ASP A 331 16.19 -3.81 -12.51
CA ASP A 331 17.17 -2.71 -12.58
C ASP A 331 17.27 -2.08 -13.98
N GLY A 332 16.92 -2.85 -15.01
CA GLY A 332 17.09 -2.44 -16.40
C GLY A 332 18.54 -2.06 -16.72
N ILE A 333 18.71 -0.99 -17.50
CA ILE A 333 20.02 -0.49 -18.00
C ILE A 333 20.28 0.98 -17.65
N ARG A 334 19.34 1.66 -16.99
CA ARG A 334 19.37 3.13 -16.82
C ARG A 334 19.83 3.57 -15.43
N ASN A 335 19.98 2.64 -14.49
CA ASN A 335 20.45 2.92 -13.13
C ASN A 335 19.65 4.06 -12.45
N ILE A 336 18.32 3.98 -12.51
CA ILE A 336 17.43 5.02 -11.99
C ILE A 336 17.16 4.77 -10.50
N TRP A 337 17.34 5.80 -9.67
CA TRP A 337 17.10 5.75 -8.23
C TRP A 337 16.02 6.73 -7.79
N ILE A 338 15.16 6.29 -6.88
CA ILE A 338 14.08 7.12 -6.35
C ILE A 338 14.49 7.66 -4.98
N ILE A 339 14.88 8.93 -4.94
CA ILE A 339 15.19 9.62 -3.69
C ILE A 339 13.88 10.06 -3.02
N LYS A 340 13.72 9.71 -1.74
CA LYS A 340 12.52 10.05 -0.97
C LYS A 340 12.90 10.77 0.33
N PRO A 341 12.38 11.99 0.57
CA PRO A 341 12.59 12.67 1.84
C PRO A 341 11.85 11.94 2.97
N ALA A 342 12.48 11.87 4.14
CA ALA A 342 11.98 11.12 5.31
C ALA A 342 10.59 11.57 5.79
N ALA A 343 10.25 12.87 5.68
CA ALA A 343 9.10 13.46 6.37
C ALA A 343 7.95 13.99 5.48
N LYS A 344 8.00 13.83 4.15
CA LYS A 344 7.02 14.51 3.25
C LYS A 344 6.45 13.68 2.10
N SER A 345 6.52 12.35 2.14
CA SER A 345 5.92 11.57 1.04
C SER A 345 4.40 11.42 1.20
N ARG A 346 3.61 12.40 0.74
CA ARG A 346 2.16 12.24 0.48
C ARG A 346 1.87 11.58 -0.88
N GLY A 347 2.75 10.70 -1.36
CA GLY A 347 2.60 10.08 -2.68
C GLY A 347 2.80 11.01 -3.88
N ARG A 348 3.33 12.23 -3.69
CA ARG A 348 3.73 13.09 -4.81
C ARG A 348 5.11 12.63 -5.29
N GLY A 349 5.18 12.10 -6.51
CA GLY A 349 6.45 11.88 -7.19
C GLY A 349 7.03 13.24 -7.56
N GLU A 350 8.24 13.53 -7.11
CA GLU A 350 9.05 14.58 -7.74
C GLU A 350 9.92 13.86 -8.77
N PHE A 351 9.65 14.12 -10.05
CA PHE A 351 10.58 13.82 -11.13
C PHE A 351 11.53 15.02 -11.24
N PRO A 352 12.86 14.83 -11.16
CA PRO A 352 13.77 15.86 -11.59
C PRO A 352 13.57 16.05 -13.09
N GLY A 353 13.25 17.28 -13.49
CA GLY A 353 13.16 17.70 -14.89
C GLY A 353 14.53 17.91 -15.52
#